data_AF-A0A354V4I3-F1
#
_entry.id   AF-A0A354V4I3-F1
#
_cell.length_a   1.000
_cell.length_b   1.000
_cell.length_c   1.000
_cell.angle_alpha   90.00
_cell.angle_beta   90.00
_cell.angle_gamma   90.00
#
_symmetry.space_group_name_H-M   'P 1'
#
loop_
_entity.id
_entity.type
_entity.pdbx_description
1 polymer ?
#
loop_
_entity_poly.entity_id
_entity_poly.type
_entity_poly.pdbx_seq_one_letter_code
_entity_poly.pdbx_strand_id
1 'polypeptide(L)'
;MKKLGTMKLSRIVPLLAAGLLMLPAAAKAEGMPQLDFSTPLTLSQVVWGAIIFIVLYIMLSKTGLPMVASVLEERATKIAKDLNEARAAKASADAGMAEADQATAKARAESQSAINAALEEAKKAAAAQAETLNARLEKQLHDAETQIAQARASAMSAIRQVATETAVTVVSRLTGATPDAAQVDSAVGSALAARGLG
;
A
#
# COMPACT_ATOMS: atom_id res chain seq x y z
N MET A 1 37.18 -60.40 17.76
CA MET A 1 38.52 -59.79 17.92
C MET A 1 38.39 -58.76 19.05
N LYS A 2 38.91 -59.04 20.27
CA LYS A 2 40.25 -58.64 20.76
C LYS A 2 40.32 -57.09 20.84
N LYS A 3 40.51 -56.39 21.97
CA LYS A 3 41.12 -56.62 23.30
C LYS A 3 40.85 -55.31 24.09
N LEU A 4 40.59 -55.31 25.39
CA LEU A 4 41.48 -54.91 26.52
C LEU A 4 40.52 -54.17 27.49
N GLY A 5 40.54 -54.26 28.81
CA GLY A 5 41.58 -54.58 29.76
C GLY A 5 41.03 -54.19 31.13
N THR A 6 41.12 -55.12 32.06
CA THR A 6 40.79 -55.08 33.48
C THR A 6 41.42 -53.90 34.25
N MET A 7 40.71 -53.30 35.23
CA MET A 7 41.32 -52.98 36.54
C MET A 7 40.30 -52.68 37.66
N LYS A 8 40.35 -53.55 38.68
CA LYS A 8 40.22 -53.38 40.14
C LYS A 8 39.02 -52.60 40.71
N LEU A 9 38.11 -53.25 41.45
CA LEU A 9 38.20 -53.76 42.85
C LEU A 9 37.89 -52.68 43.90
N SER A 10 37.02 -53.05 44.86
CA SER A 10 36.76 -52.46 46.18
C SER A 10 35.38 -51.78 46.28
N ARG A 11 34.31 -52.50 46.69
CA ARG A 11 33.89 -52.79 48.09
C ARG A 11 33.31 -51.55 48.78
N ILE A 12 32.18 -51.50 49.49
CA ILE A 12 31.18 -52.44 50.07
C ILE A 12 30.04 -51.52 50.57
N VAL A 13 28.77 -51.80 50.25
CA VAL A 13 27.57 -51.47 51.09
C VAL A 13 26.41 -52.37 50.59
N PRO A 14 25.46 -52.82 51.42
CA PRO A 14 25.57 -53.80 52.50
C PRO A 14 24.66 -55.02 52.22
N LEU A 15 24.99 -56.19 52.79
CA LEU A 15 24.06 -57.31 52.87
C LEU A 15 23.97 -57.75 54.33
N LEU A 16 22.76 -58.20 54.67
CA LEU A 16 22.39 -59.06 55.79
C LEU A 16 21.79 -58.35 57.01
N ALA A 17 20.48 -58.17 56.92
CA ALA A 17 19.56 -58.46 58.02
C ALA A 17 19.79 -59.90 58.54
N ALA A 18 20.21 -60.02 59.80
CA ALA A 18 20.03 -61.21 60.65
C ALA A 18 20.39 -60.84 62.10
N GLY A 19 19.39 -60.69 62.97
CA GLY A 19 19.66 -60.39 64.38
C GLY A 19 18.44 -59.97 65.21
N LEU A 20 17.30 -60.63 65.02
CA LEU A 20 16.20 -60.58 66.00
C LEU A 20 16.51 -61.61 67.10
N LEU A 21 16.86 -61.12 68.30
CA LEU A 21 16.68 -61.71 69.66
C LEU A 21 17.86 -61.33 70.57
N MET A 22 17.66 -60.28 71.37
CA MET A 22 18.12 -60.17 72.76
C MET A 22 17.51 -58.89 73.31
N LEU A 23 16.43 -59.02 74.08
CA LEU A 23 15.95 -57.98 75.00
C LEU A 23 16.80 -58.08 76.27
N PRO A 24 17.68 -57.11 76.59
CA PRO A 24 18.07 -56.86 77.96
C PRO A 24 17.03 -55.93 78.62
N ALA A 25 16.76 -56.24 79.87
CA ALA A 25 15.78 -55.63 80.74
C ALA A 25 15.91 -54.11 80.88
N ALA A 26 14.76 -53.43 81.03
CA ALA A 26 14.58 -52.13 81.67
C ALA A 26 15.74 -51.12 81.56
N ALA A 27 15.88 -50.48 80.40
CA ALA A 27 16.56 -49.19 80.33
C ALA A 27 15.64 -48.12 80.92
N LYS A 28 15.96 -47.72 82.15
CA LYS A 28 15.43 -46.55 82.86
C LYS A 28 15.43 -45.35 81.90
N ALA A 29 14.33 -44.61 81.82
CA ALA A 29 14.29 -43.30 81.17
C ALA A 29 15.07 -42.28 82.02
N GLU A 30 16.39 -42.39 82.03
CA GLU A 30 17.23 -41.21 82.25
C GLU A 30 17.14 -40.39 80.97
N GLY A 31 16.61 -39.16 81.08
CA GLY A 31 16.49 -38.24 79.96
C GLY A 31 17.79 -38.17 79.17
N MET A 32 17.68 -38.07 77.85
CA MET A 32 18.81 -38.11 76.92
C MET A 32 20.04 -37.39 77.51
N PRO A 33 21.11 -38.11 77.92
CA PRO A 33 22.30 -37.49 78.52
C PRO A 33 23.04 -36.54 77.56
N GLN A 34 22.61 -36.50 76.29
CA GLN A 34 23.04 -35.56 75.26
C GLN A 34 22.48 -34.13 75.46
N LEU A 35 21.42 -33.96 76.26
CA LEU A 35 20.82 -32.67 76.60
C LEU A 35 20.96 -32.32 78.09
N ASP A 36 21.87 -32.98 78.81
CA ASP A 36 22.17 -32.62 80.20
C ASP A 36 23.12 -31.41 80.23
N PHE A 37 22.53 -30.22 80.37
CA PHE A 37 23.24 -28.94 80.50
C PHE A 37 24.03 -28.80 81.81
N SER A 38 23.96 -29.78 82.71
CA SER A 38 24.70 -29.82 83.97
C SER A 38 26.16 -30.27 83.79
N THR A 39 26.52 -30.74 82.58
CA THR A 39 27.87 -31.23 82.25
C THR A 39 28.67 -30.14 81.51
N PRO A 40 29.91 -29.80 81.92
CA PRO A 40 30.69 -28.72 81.28
C PRO A 40 31.00 -28.96 79.79
N LEU A 41 30.88 -30.20 79.29
CA LEU A 41 31.09 -30.54 77.88
C LEU A 41 29.94 -30.12 76.96
N THR A 42 28.67 -30.20 77.40
CA THR A 42 27.50 -29.86 76.57
C THR A 42 27.39 -28.34 76.37
N LEU A 43 27.72 -27.56 77.41
CA LEU A 43 27.79 -26.09 77.32
C LEU A 43 28.85 -25.63 76.31
N SER A 44 30.03 -26.28 76.28
CA SER A 44 31.10 -25.98 75.33
C SER A 44 30.68 -26.23 73.87
N GLN A 45 29.98 -27.33 73.59
CA GLN A 45 29.48 -27.65 72.25
C GLN A 45 28.43 -26.63 71.77
N VAL A 46 27.54 -26.18 72.64
CA VAL A 46 26.55 -25.15 72.31
C VAL A 46 27.22 -23.80 72.06
N VAL A 47 28.20 -23.40 72.89
CA VAL A 47 28.96 -22.16 72.69
C VAL A 47 29.72 -22.17 71.36
N TRP A 48 30.44 -23.26 71.05
CA TRP A 48 31.12 -23.39 69.76
C TRP A 48 30.16 -23.47 68.56
N GLY A 49 29.04 -24.17 68.72
CA GLY A 49 27.97 -24.19 67.70
C GLY A 49 27.40 -22.79 67.44
N ALA A 50 27.17 -22.00 68.49
CA ALA A 50 26.74 -20.61 68.38
C ALA A 50 27.81 -19.73 67.70
N ILE A 51 29.08 -19.91 68.04
CA ILE A 51 30.19 -19.19 67.38
C ILE A 51 30.21 -19.49 65.87
N ILE A 52 30.18 -20.77 65.47
CA ILE A 52 30.18 -21.16 64.06
C ILE A 52 28.93 -20.63 63.35
N PHE A 53 27.77 -20.72 63.99
CA PHE A 53 26.51 -20.21 63.43
C PHE A 53 26.57 -18.69 63.21
N ILE A 54 27.07 -17.93 64.18
CA ILE A 54 27.23 -16.48 64.06
C ILE A 54 28.22 -16.13 62.95
N VAL A 55 29.36 -16.83 62.86
CA VAL A 55 30.34 -16.63 61.79
C VAL A 55 29.71 -16.91 60.43
N LEU A 56 28.98 -18.02 60.28
CA LEU A 56 28.29 -18.38 59.04
C LEU A 56 27.18 -17.38 58.70
N TYR A 57 26.41 -16.92 59.68
CA TYR A 57 25.38 -15.89 59.52
C TYR A 57 25.98 -14.56 59.02
N ILE A 58 27.09 -14.12 59.60
CA ILE A 58 27.79 -12.90 59.15
C ILE A 58 28.33 -13.10 57.73
N MET A 59 28.90 -14.27 57.42
CA MET A 59 29.41 -14.56 56.09
C MET A 59 28.30 -14.59 55.02
N LEU A 60 27.15 -15.18 55.34
CA LEU A 60 26.02 -15.27 54.42
C LEU A 60 25.29 -13.92 54.26
N SER A 61 25.15 -13.16 55.35
CA SER A 61 24.53 -11.83 55.32
C SER A 61 25.38 -10.82 54.56
N LYS A 62 26.71 -10.87 54.69
CA LYS A 62 27.63 -9.95 54.02
C LYS A 62 28.00 -10.35 52.59
N THR A 63 27.91 -11.63 52.23
CA THR A 63 28.41 -12.12 50.93
C THR A 63 27.35 -12.86 50.12
N GLY A 64 26.53 -13.70 50.76
CA GLY A 64 25.52 -14.52 50.08
C GLY A 64 24.31 -13.71 49.62
N LEU A 65 23.67 -12.99 50.55
CA LEU A 65 22.51 -12.14 50.25
C LEU A 65 22.77 -11.05 49.20
N PRO A 66 23.86 -10.25 49.28
CA PRO A 66 24.08 -9.20 48.28
C PRO A 66 24.33 -9.75 46.88
N MET A 67 24.92 -10.94 46.73
CA MET A 67 25.13 -11.58 45.43
C MET A 67 23.81 -11.98 44.76
N VAL A 68 22.84 -12.48 45.53
CA VAL A 68 21.51 -12.80 44.98
C VAL A 68 20.74 -11.53 44.65
N ALA A 69 20.82 -10.52 45.52
CA ALA A 69 20.18 -9.23 45.30
C ALA A 69 20.71 -8.55 44.02
N SER A 70 22.03 -8.58 43.76
CA SER A 70 22.61 -7.99 42.56
C SER A 70 22.12 -8.67 41.27
N VAL A 71 21.97 -9.99 41.26
CA VAL A 71 21.45 -10.72 40.09
C VAL A 71 19.96 -10.41 39.85
N LEU A 72 19.17 -10.29 40.92
CA LEU A 72 17.77 -9.89 40.80
C LEU A 72 17.63 -8.48 40.25
N GLU A 73 18.45 -7.54 40.74
CA GLU A 73 18.46 -6.16 40.26
C GLU A 73 18.92 -6.06 38.80
N GLU A 74 19.96 -6.81 38.40
CA GLU A 74 20.41 -6.86 37.02
C GLU A 74 19.32 -7.39 36.08
N ARG A 75 18.62 -8.46 36.49
CA ARG A 75 17.49 -9.00 35.72
C ARG A 75 16.33 -8.02 35.64
N ALA A 76 15.97 -7.38 36.76
CA ALA A 76 14.90 -6.38 36.80
C ALA A 76 15.22 -5.19 35.89
N THR A 77 16.45 -4.68 35.97
CA THR A 77 16.96 -3.60 35.12
C THR A 77 16.93 -3.99 33.64
N LYS A 78 17.39 -5.21 33.31
CA LYS A 78 17.39 -5.71 31.94
C LYS A 78 15.97 -5.84 31.38
N ILE A 79 15.05 -6.43 32.14
CA ILE A 79 13.63 -6.54 31.74
C ILE A 79 13.01 -5.15 31.55
N ALA A 80 13.27 -4.22 32.47
CA ALA A 80 12.76 -2.85 32.35
C ALA A 80 13.31 -2.15 31.11
N LYS A 81 14.60 -2.33 30.81
CA LYS A 81 15.24 -1.80 29.60
C LYS A 81 14.63 -2.42 28.34
N ASP A 82 14.58 -3.75 28.25
CA ASP A 82 14.05 -4.47 27.09
C ASP A 82 12.58 -4.08 26.83
N LEU A 83 11.78 -3.91 27.89
CA LEU A 83 10.39 -3.49 27.79
C LEU A 83 10.25 -2.04 27.31
N ASN A 84 11.12 -1.14 27.77
CA ASN A 84 11.13 0.24 27.29
C ASN A 84 11.59 0.34 25.83
N GLU A 85 12.60 -0.44 25.43
CA GLU A 85 13.03 -0.53 24.04
C GLU A 85 11.92 -1.09 23.15
N ALA A 86 11.23 -2.15 23.59
CA ALA A 86 10.09 -2.71 22.87
C ALA A 86 8.94 -1.69 22.72
N ARG A 87 8.64 -0.92 23.77
CA ARG A 87 7.63 0.16 23.70
C ARG A 87 8.05 1.27 22.74
N ALA A 88 9.32 1.69 22.78
CA ALA A 88 9.84 2.71 21.88
C ALA A 88 9.83 2.24 20.42
N ALA A 89 10.24 0.99 20.17
CA ALA A 89 10.18 0.37 18.86
C ALA A 89 8.74 0.28 18.33
N LYS A 90 7.79 -0.12 19.19
CA LYS A 90 6.36 -0.14 18.85
C LYS A 90 5.85 1.27 18.52
N ALA A 91 6.14 2.25 19.36
CA ALA A 91 5.70 3.63 19.13
C ALA A 91 6.27 4.21 17.81
N SER A 92 7.53 3.89 17.48
CA SER A 92 8.15 4.27 16.21
C SER A 92 7.49 3.57 15.01
N ALA A 93 7.18 2.28 15.14
CA ALA A 93 6.46 1.54 14.10
C ALA A 93 5.03 2.08 13.89
N ASP A 94 4.29 2.33 14.97
CA ASP A 94 2.94 2.91 14.92
C ASP A 94 2.97 4.31 14.28
N ALA A 95 3.98 5.13 14.60
CA ALA A 95 4.18 6.45 13.98
C ALA A 95 4.51 6.34 12.48
N GLY A 96 5.39 5.40 12.10
CA GLY A 96 5.75 5.16 10.69
C GLY A 96 4.57 4.62 9.88
N MET A 97 3.73 3.77 10.47
CA MET A 97 2.48 3.30 9.85
C MET A 97 1.51 4.46 9.63
N ALA A 98 1.32 5.33 10.62
CA ALA A 98 0.47 6.51 10.48
C ALA A 98 0.96 7.47 9.39
N GLU A 99 2.28 7.68 9.30
CA GLU A 99 2.88 8.50 8.24
C GLU A 99 2.71 7.86 6.86
N ALA A 100 2.91 6.56 6.73
CA ALA A 100 2.72 5.84 5.47
C ALA A 100 1.26 5.87 5.00
N ASP A 101 0.31 5.70 5.93
CA ASP A 101 -1.12 5.79 5.65
C ASP A 101 -1.50 7.21 5.21
N GLN A 102 -1.00 8.24 5.91
CA GLN A 102 -1.22 9.65 5.55
C GLN A 102 -0.61 9.99 4.18
N ALA A 103 0.62 9.54 3.92
CA ALA A 103 1.30 9.75 2.64
C ALA A 103 0.54 9.07 1.49
N THR A 104 0.04 7.85 1.71
CA THR A 104 -0.76 7.13 0.72
C THR A 104 -2.10 7.83 0.47
N ALA A 105 -2.79 8.29 1.51
CA ALA A 105 -4.03 9.03 1.38
C ALA A 105 -3.83 10.35 0.62
N LYS A 106 -2.77 11.09 0.96
CA LYS A 106 -2.40 12.34 0.28
C LYS A 106 -2.05 12.10 -1.19
N ALA A 107 -1.22 11.10 -1.50
CA ALA A 107 -0.86 10.76 -2.87
C ALA A 107 -2.09 10.38 -3.72
N ARG A 108 -3.04 9.62 -3.15
CA ARG A 108 -4.32 9.30 -3.81
C ARG A 108 -5.17 10.54 -4.07
N ALA A 109 -5.29 11.43 -3.09
CA ALA A 109 -6.03 12.68 -3.24
C ALA A 109 -5.41 13.59 -4.30
N GLU A 110 -4.09 13.77 -4.29
CA GLU A 110 -3.35 14.55 -5.29
C GLU A 110 -3.49 13.95 -6.68
N SER A 111 -3.37 12.62 -6.81
CA SER A 111 -3.56 11.92 -8.10
C SER A 111 -4.98 12.12 -8.64
N GLN A 112 -6.01 11.96 -7.79
CA GLN A 112 -7.39 12.17 -8.21
C GLN A 112 -7.63 13.63 -8.64
N SER A 113 -7.06 14.59 -7.90
CA SER A 113 -7.14 16.01 -8.26
C SER A 113 -6.45 16.28 -9.59
N ALA A 114 -5.27 15.70 -9.83
CA ALA A 114 -4.54 15.85 -11.09
C ALA A 114 -5.30 15.24 -12.27
N ILE A 115 -5.88 14.05 -12.09
CA ILE A 115 -6.73 13.39 -13.11
C ILE A 115 -7.94 14.27 -13.42
N ASN A 116 -8.64 14.78 -12.41
CA ASN A 116 -9.80 15.63 -12.61
C ASN A 116 -9.42 16.92 -13.34
N ALA A 117 -8.32 17.57 -12.96
CA ALA A 117 -7.83 18.77 -13.63
C ALA A 117 -7.46 18.50 -15.10
N ALA A 118 -6.77 17.39 -15.37
CA ALA A 118 -6.42 16.99 -16.73
C ALA A 118 -7.65 16.68 -17.59
N LEU A 119 -8.67 16.03 -17.01
CA LEU A 119 -9.93 15.75 -17.71
C LEU A 119 -10.70 17.04 -18.03
N GLU A 120 -10.77 17.98 -17.09
CA GLU A 120 -11.44 19.26 -17.33
C GLU A 120 -10.70 20.11 -18.38
N GLU A 121 -9.37 20.12 -18.35
CA GLU A 121 -8.57 20.79 -19.38
C GLU A 121 -8.75 20.13 -20.75
N ALA A 122 -8.72 18.79 -20.81
CA ALA A 122 -8.95 18.05 -22.06
C ALA A 122 -10.35 18.31 -22.64
N LYS A 123 -11.39 18.36 -21.78
CA LYS A 123 -12.75 18.71 -22.21
C LYS A 123 -12.84 20.13 -22.77
N LYS A 124 -12.21 21.10 -22.10
CA LYS A 124 -12.18 22.49 -22.59
C LYS A 124 -11.45 22.61 -23.92
N ALA A 125 -10.29 21.96 -24.05
CA ALA A 125 -9.54 21.92 -25.29
C ALA A 125 -10.34 21.25 -26.42
N ALA A 126 -11.01 20.13 -26.14
CA ALA A 126 -11.87 19.45 -27.11
C ALA A 126 -13.07 20.32 -27.53
N ALA A 127 -13.71 21.02 -26.60
CA ALA A 127 -14.81 21.93 -26.90
C ALA A 127 -14.35 23.10 -27.80
N ALA A 128 -13.21 23.72 -27.48
CA ALA A 128 -12.64 24.79 -28.29
C ALA A 128 -12.24 24.30 -29.70
N GLN A 129 -11.66 23.11 -29.81
CA GLN A 129 -11.36 22.50 -31.10
C GLN A 129 -12.63 22.19 -31.90
N ALA A 130 -13.67 21.67 -31.26
CA ALA A 130 -14.95 21.42 -31.91
C ALA A 130 -15.58 22.72 -32.43
N GLU A 131 -15.57 23.79 -31.64
CA GLU A 131 -16.09 25.10 -32.04
C GLU A 131 -15.33 25.67 -33.25
N THR A 132 -13.99 25.64 -33.22
CA THR A 132 -13.17 26.11 -34.34
C THR A 132 -13.37 25.28 -35.62
N LEU A 133 -13.50 23.96 -35.49
CA LEU A 133 -13.80 23.08 -36.61
C LEU A 133 -15.19 23.35 -37.18
N ASN A 134 -16.21 23.52 -36.33
CA ASN A 134 -17.57 23.86 -36.77
C ASN A 134 -17.59 25.19 -37.51
N ALA A 135 -16.93 26.23 -36.99
CA ALA A 135 -16.82 27.52 -37.68
C ALA A 135 -16.12 27.40 -39.04
N ARG A 136 -15.08 26.55 -39.14
CA ARG A 136 -14.41 26.28 -40.43
C ARG A 136 -15.32 25.56 -41.41
N LEU A 137 -16.06 24.56 -40.94
CA LEU A 137 -17.01 23.80 -41.76
C LEU A 137 -18.14 24.69 -42.26
N GLU A 138 -18.68 25.55 -41.42
CA GLU A 138 -19.74 26.48 -41.79
C GLU A 138 -19.26 27.49 -42.85
N LYS A 139 -18.03 28.00 -42.72
CA LYS A 139 -17.42 28.82 -43.76
C LYS A 139 -17.25 28.06 -45.08
N GLN A 140 -16.75 26.82 -45.03
CA GLN A 140 -16.58 25.99 -46.22
C GLN A 140 -17.92 25.68 -46.90
N LEU A 141 -18.98 25.46 -46.11
CA LEU A 141 -20.33 25.25 -46.60
C LEU A 141 -20.82 26.51 -47.33
N HIS A 142 -20.68 27.68 -46.72
CA HIS A 142 -21.09 28.95 -47.33
C HIS A 142 -20.32 29.28 -48.62
N ASP A 143 -19.00 29.05 -48.63
CA ASP A 143 -18.17 29.23 -49.82
C ASP A 143 -18.61 28.27 -50.95
N ALA A 144 -18.91 27.01 -50.61
CA ALA A 144 -19.40 26.02 -51.57
C ALA A 144 -20.79 26.38 -52.11
N GLU A 145 -21.72 26.83 -51.26
CA GLU A 145 -23.04 27.32 -51.66
C GLU A 145 -22.93 28.50 -52.63
N THR A 146 -22.03 29.44 -52.35
CA THR A 146 -21.76 30.58 -53.22
C THR A 146 -21.20 30.14 -54.57
N GLN A 147 -20.25 29.20 -54.59
CA GLN A 147 -19.70 28.64 -55.83
C GLN A 147 -20.77 27.91 -56.64
N ILE A 148 -21.63 27.12 -55.99
CA ILE A 148 -22.75 26.42 -56.65
C ILE A 148 -23.72 27.44 -57.26
N ALA A 149 -24.06 28.51 -56.53
CA ALA A 149 -24.93 29.57 -57.04
C ALA A 149 -24.34 30.28 -58.26
N GLN A 150 -23.04 30.60 -58.22
CA GLN A 150 -22.32 31.21 -59.35
C GLN A 150 -22.24 30.27 -60.55
N ALA A 151 -21.90 29.00 -60.33
CA ALA A 151 -21.86 27.99 -61.38
C ALA A 151 -23.24 27.78 -62.02
N ARG A 152 -24.31 27.77 -61.21
CA ARG A 152 -25.69 27.72 -61.69
C ARG A 152 -26.04 28.92 -62.55
N ALA A 153 -25.75 30.14 -62.08
CA ALA A 153 -26.02 31.36 -62.84
C ALA A 153 -25.27 31.38 -64.18
N SER A 154 -23.99 31.01 -64.18
CA SER A 154 -23.16 30.88 -65.38
C SER A 154 -23.73 29.83 -66.36
N ALA A 155 -24.12 28.66 -65.86
CA ALA A 155 -24.72 27.61 -66.68
C ALA A 155 -26.06 28.05 -67.30
N MET A 156 -26.92 28.75 -66.53
CA MET A 156 -28.18 29.28 -67.07
C MET A 156 -27.93 30.35 -68.15
N SER A 157 -26.95 31.23 -67.95
CA SER A 157 -26.56 32.23 -68.95
C SER A 157 -26.04 31.57 -70.23
N ALA A 158 -25.18 30.55 -70.11
CA ALA A 158 -24.66 29.81 -71.26
C ALA A 158 -25.79 29.08 -72.02
N ILE A 159 -26.75 28.48 -71.32
CA ILE A 159 -27.93 27.85 -71.94
C ILE A 159 -28.75 28.89 -72.70
N ARG A 160 -29.00 30.07 -72.13
CA ARG A 160 -29.74 31.15 -72.81
C ARG A 160 -29.04 31.58 -74.09
N GLN A 161 -27.73 31.74 -74.05
CA GLN A 161 -26.94 32.11 -75.23
C GLN A 161 -27.04 31.04 -76.32
N VAL A 162 -26.77 29.77 -75.98
CA VAL A 162 -26.84 28.65 -76.94
C VAL A 162 -28.25 28.47 -77.50
N ALA A 163 -29.29 28.60 -76.67
CA ALA A 163 -30.68 28.52 -77.11
C ALA A 163 -31.04 29.65 -78.09
N THR A 164 -30.58 30.87 -77.83
CA THR A 164 -30.80 32.05 -78.70
C THR A 164 -30.07 31.88 -80.04
N GLU A 165 -28.79 31.51 -80.02
CA GLU A 165 -28.01 31.24 -81.24
C GLU A 165 -28.64 30.12 -82.08
N THR A 166 -29.09 29.04 -81.42
CA THR A 166 -29.77 27.92 -82.08
C THR A 166 -31.12 28.36 -82.68
N ALA A 167 -31.93 29.13 -81.94
CA ALA A 167 -33.21 29.64 -82.42
C ALA A 167 -33.05 30.57 -83.63
N VAL A 168 -32.09 31.50 -83.61
CA VAL A 168 -31.76 32.36 -84.76
C VAL A 168 -31.36 31.52 -85.97
N THR A 169 -30.53 30.49 -85.77
CA THR A 169 -30.08 29.59 -86.85
C THR A 169 -31.25 28.80 -87.45
N VAL A 170 -32.16 28.30 -86.62
CA VAL A 170 -33.34 27.55 -87.07
C VAL A 170 -34.31 28.46 -87.84
N VAL A 171 -34.60 29.66 -87.32
CA VAL A 171 -35.53 30.61 -87.95
C VAL A 171 -34.99 31.15 -89.27
N SER A 172 -33.69 31.48 -89.33
CA SER A 172 -33.06 31.95 -90.58
C SER A 172 -33.08 30.89 -91.68
N ARG A 173 -32.84 29.62 -91.34
CA ARG A 173 -32.96 28.49 -92.29
C ARG A 173 -34.38 28.24 -92.78
N LEU A 174 -35.40 28.48 -91.95
CA LEU A 174 -36.81 28.25 -92.31
C LEU A 174 -37.44 29.40 -93.10
N THR A 175 -37.08 30.64 -92.79
CA THR A 175 -37.71 31.85 -93.37
C THR A 175 -36.88 32.50 -94.48
N GLY A 176 -35.59 32.16 -94.59
CA GLY A 176 -34.67 32.75 -95.57
C GLY A 176 -34.28 34.21 -95.28
N ALA A 177 -34.74 34.79 -94.16
CA ALA A 177 -34.41 36.14 -93.70
C ALA A 177 -33.76 36.10 -92.31
N THR A 178 -32.89 37.07 -92.01
CA THR A 178 -32.26 37.18 -90.68
C THR A 178 -33.27 37.76 -89.69
N PRO A 179 -33.69 37.01 -88.65
CA PRO A 179 -34.61 37.52 -87.64
C PRO A 179 -33.93 38.57 -86.75
N ASP A 180 -34.72 39.51 -86.20
CA ASP A 180 -34.22 40.49 -85.24
C ASP A 180 -33.77 39.79 -83.95
N ALA A 181 -32.48 39.94 -83.62
CA ALA A 181 -31.85 39.30 -82.47
C ALA A 181 -32.49 39.71 -81.13
N ALA A 182 -32.99 40.95 -81.02
CA ALA A 182 -33.63 41.45 -79.81
C ALA A 182 -34.99 40.77 -79.55
N GLN A 183 -35.77 40.54 -80.61
CA GLN A 183 -37.05 39.82 -80.49
C GLN A 183 -36.85 38.34 -80.16
N VAL A 184 -35.83 37.69 -80.73
CA VAL A 184 -35.53 36.28 -80.44
C VAL A 184 -35.05 36.08 -79.01
N ASP A 185 -34.17 36.95 -78.48
CA ASP A 185 -33.72 36.85 -77.09
C ASP A 185 -34.88 37.07 -76.09
N SER A 186 -35.79 38.00 -76.38
CA SER A 186 -36.99 38.22 -75.56
C SER A 186 -37.94 37.00 -75.57
N ALA A 187 -38.14 36.39 -76.74
CA ALA A 187 -38.95 35.18 -76.89
C ALA A 187 -38.33 33.96 -76.19
N VAL A 188 -37.01 33.79 -76.28
CA VAL A 188 -36.28 32.73 -75.56
C VAL A 188 -36.33 32.98 -74.05
N GLY A 189 -36.14 34.22 -73.61
CA GLY A 189 -36.23 34.60 -72.19
C GLY A 189 -37.61 34.30 -71.58
N SER A 190 -38.69 34.65 -72.28
CA SER A 190 -40.06 34.32 -71.82
C SER A 190 -40.34 32.82 -71.82
N ALA A 191 -39.81 32.07 -72.80
CA ALA A 191 -39.93 30.60 -72.83
C ALA A 191 -39.13 29.91 -71.70
N LEU A 192 -37.94 30.41 -71.36
CA LEU A 192 -37.13 29.92 -70.24
C LEU A 192 -37.80 30.21 -68.89
N ALA A 193 -38.37 31.41 -68.72
CA ALA A 193 -39.12 31.79 -67.52
C ALA A 193 -40.37 30.94 -67.32
N ALA A 194 -41.13 30.67 -68.38
CA ALA A 194 -42.32 29.79 -68.33
C ALA A 194 -42.00 28.34 -67.93
N ARG A 195 -40.74 27.91 -68.12
CA ARG A 195 -40.25 26.56 -67.79
C ARG A 195 -39.57 26.48 -66.40
N GLY A 196 -39.47 27.60 -65.67
CA GLY A 196 -38.81 27.67 -64.36
C GLY A 196 -37.28 27.67 -64.39
N LEU A 197 -36.68 28.00 -65.54
CA LEU A 197 -35.22 28.03 -65.77
C LEU A 197 -34.67 29.45 -65.97
N GLY A 198 -35.52 30.47 -65.81
CA GLY A 198 -35.18 31.89 -65.92
C GLY A 198 -34.88 32.55 -64.59
#